data_AF-A0A950QIF4-F1
#
_entry.id   AF-A0A950QIF4-F1
#
_cell.length_a   1.000
_cell.length_b   1.000
_cell.length_c   1.000
_cell.angle_alpha   90.00
_cell.angle_beta   90.00
_cell.angle_gamma   90.00
#
_symmetry.space_group_name_H-M   'P 1'
#
loop_
_entity.id
_entity.type
_entity.pdbx_description
1 polymer ?
#
loop_
_entity_poly.entity_id
_entity_poly.type
_entity_poly.pdbx_seq_one_letter_code
_entity_poly.pdbx_strand_id
1 'polypeptide(L)'
;ALKRHGCRIGEVKRMYTRPAWQGRGMGGQIVAAIEDLARAECLEQLVLETGDRHHAAYKVYEMAGFRRCGPVLDYPDTGWSVFYKKPIAPEAA
;
A
#
# COMPACT_ATOMS: atom_id res chain seq x y z
N ALA A 1 4.26 -7.78 -1.92
CA ALA A 1 4.29 -7.34 -0.52
C ALA A 1 4.99 -5.99 -0.41
N LEU A 2 6.32 -5.87 -0.50
CA LEU A 2 7.00 -4.55 -0.57
C LEU A 2 8.01 -4.55 -1.71
N LYS A 3 7.88 -3.64 -2.68
CA LYS A 3 8.89 -3.41 -3.72
C LYS A 3 9.58 -2.08 -3.45
N ARG A 4 10.90 -2.05 -3.50
CA ARG A 4 11.69 -0.84 -3.24
C ARG A 4 11.94 -0.10 -4.54
N HIS A 5 11.89 1.21 -4.46
CA HIS A 5 12.17 2.14 -5.55
C HIS A 5 13.21 3.17 -5.07
N GLY A 6 13.68 4.01 -5.99
CA GLY A 6 14.53 5.14 -5.64
C GLY A 6 13.84 6.12 -4.68
N CYS A 7 14.62 7.07 -4.14
CA CYS A 7 14.10 8.13 -3.26
C CYS A 7 13.34 7.62 -2.03
N ARG A 8 13.72 6.47 -1.48
CA ARG A 8 13.14 5.90 -0.25
C ARG A 8 11.63 5.65 -0.36
N ILE A 9 11.18 5.27 -1.56
CA ILE A 9 9.78 4.90 -1.82
C ILE A 9 9.63 3.37 -1.83
N GLY A 10 8.63 2.89 -1.10
CA GLY A 10 8.17 1.51 -1.15
C GLY A 10 6.82 1.38 -1.86
N GLU A 11 6.62 0.31 -2.61
CA GLU A 11 5.36 -0.02 -3.28
C GLU A 11 4.72 -1.26 -2.65
N VAL A 12 3.48 -1.12 -2.19
CA VAL A 12 2.65 -2.28 -1.80
C VAL A 12 2.13 -2.91 -3.09
N LYS A 13 2.70 -4.06 -3.46
CA LYS A 13 2.41 -4.73 -4.74
C LYS A 13 1.95 -6.17 -4.57
N ARG A 14 1.04 -6.65 -5.43
CA ARG A 14 0.57 -8.06 -5.48
C ARG A 14 0.12 -8.57 -4.10
N MET A 15 -0.56 -7.72 -3.34
CA MET A 15 -1.15 -8.09 -2.07
C MET A 15 -2.50 -8.76 -2.33
N TYR A 16 -2.70 -9.96 -1.77
CA TYR A 16 -3.93 -10.72 -1.92
C TYR A 16 -4.21 -11.56 -0.69
N THR A 17 -5.45 -11.54 -0.22
CA THR A 17 -5.94 -12.46 0.82
C THR A 17 -6.79 -13.53 0.16
N ARG A 18 -6.45 -14.80 0.40
CA ARG A 18 -7.21 -15.95 -0.11
C ARG A 18 -8.68 -15.85 0.33
N PRO A 19 -9.66 -16.24 -0.51
CA PRO A 19 -11.09 -15.97 -0.25
C PRO A 19 -11.56 -16.54 1.08
N ALA A 20 -11.11 -17.75 1.44
CA ALA A 20 -11.42 -18.42 2.71
C ALA A 20 -10.97 -17.65 3.98
N TRP A 21 -10.13 -16.62 3.83
CA TRP A 21 -9.55 -15.83 4.92
C TRP A 21 -9.94 -14.35 4.85
N GLN A 22 -10.77 -13.95 3.89
CA GLN A 22 -11.29 -12.58 3.79
C GLN A 22 -12.27 -12.27 4.93
N GLY A 23 -12.44 -10.99 5.26
CA GLY A 23 -13.31 -10.56 6.35
C GLY A 23 -12.76 -10.80 7.77
N ARG A 24 -11.55 -11.37 7.90
CA ARG A 24 -10.91 -11.69 9.19
C ARG A 24 -9.77 -10.74 9.57
N GLY A 25 -9.70 -9.56 8.95
CA GLY A 25 -8.64 -8.58 9.22
C GLY A 25 -7.25 -8.91 8.66
N MET A 26 -7.09 -10.00 7.90
CA MET A 26 -5.80 -10.41 7.32
C MET A 26 -5.15 -9.35 6.44
N GLY A 27 -5.95 -8.61 5.67
CA GLY A 27 -5.45 -7.50 4.86
C GLY A 27 -4.78 -6.42 5.70
N GLY A 28 -5.38 -6.04 6.83
CA GLY A 28 -4.80 -5.07 7.75
C GLY A 28 -3.47 -5.56 8.33
N GLN A 29 -3.40 -6.83 8.73
CA GLN A 29 -2.16 -7.42 9.26
C GLN A 29 -1.03 -7.44 8.23
N ILE A 30 -1.34 -7.76 6.96
CA ILE A 30 -0.34 -7.73 5.88
C ILE A 30 0.14 -6.30 5.64
N VAL A 31 -0.75 -5.29 5.65
CA VAL A 31 -0.33 -3.88 5.50
C VAL A 31 0.54 -3.44 6.67
N ALA A 32 0.16 -3.77 7.91
CA ALA A 32 0.96 -3.44 9.09
C ALA A 32 2.38 -4.01 9.00
N ALA A 33 2.52 -5.29 8.65
CA ALA A 33 3.83 -5.92 8.48
C ALA A 33 4.67 -5.27 7.35
N ILE A 34 4.01 -4.76 6.29
CA ILE A 34 4.71 -4.02 5.23
C ILE A 34 5.16 -2.65 5.73
N GLU A 35 4.35 -1.96 6.53
CA GLU A 35 4.73 -0.69 7.14
C GLU A 35 5.90 -0.84 8.10
N ASP A 36 5.90 -1.86 8.93
CA ASP A 36 7.00 -2.14 9.86
C ASP A 36 8.31 -2.39 9.09
N LEU A 37 8.25 -3.17 8.02
CA LEU A 37 9.40 -3.40 7.14
C LEU A 37 9.85 -2.10 6.44
N ALA A 38 8.92 -1.26 6.02
CA ALA A 38 9.23 0.03 5.42
C ALA A 38 9.93 0.97 6.42
N ARG A 39 9.49 0.98 7.69
CA ARG A 39 10.16 1.75 8.77
C ARG A 39 11.56 1.23 9.04
N ALA A 40 11.71 -0.09 9.18
CA ALA A 40 13.01 -0.74 9.42
C ALA A 40 14.03 -0.45 8.31
N GLU A 41 13.56 -0.31 7.07
CA GLU A 41 14.39 0.05 5.91
C GLU A 41 14.53 1.55 5.67
N CYS A 42 14.02 2.36 6.60
CA CYS A 42 14.03 3.82 6.50
C CYS A 42 13.39 4.32 5.20
N LEU A 43 12.28 3.72 4.74
CA LEU A 43 11.51 4.30 3.65
C LEU A 43 10.70 5.50 4.17
N GLU A 44 10.49 6.50 3.32
CA GLU A 44 9.75 7.72 3.66
C GLU A 44 8.31 7.70 3.18
N GLN A 45 8.00 6.86 2.20
CA GLN A 45 6.67 6.80 1.63
C GLN A 45 6.34 5.40 1.12
N LEU A 46 5.11 4.96 1.38
CA LEU A 46 4.49 3.85 0.67
C LEU A 46 3.52 4.35 -0.39
N VAL A 47 3.53 3.70 -1.54
CA VAL A 47 2.58 3.92 -2.63
C VAL A 47 1.98 2.59 -3.07
N LEU A 48 0.82 2.64 -3.73
CA LEU A 48 0.25 1.49 -4.41
C LEU A 48 -0.66 1.91 -5.56
N GLU A 49 -0.79 0.98 -6.49
CA GLU A 49 -1.75 1.00 -7.57
C GLU A 49 -2.65 -0.23 -7.43
N THR A 50 -3.95 -0.05 -7.66
CA THR A 50 -4.92 -1.14 -7.67
C THR A 50 -6.04 -0.84 -8.66
N GLY A 51 -6.56 -1.87 -9.33
CA GLY A 51 -7.69 -1.70 -10.25
C GLY A 51 -8.95 -1.14 -9.57
N ASP A 52 -9.80 -0.48 -10.37
CA ASP A 52 -11.03 0.23 -10.01
C ASP A 52 -12.19 -0.64 -9.46
N ARG A 53 -12.03 -1.98 -9.43
CA ARG A 53 -13.05 -2.95 -8.97
C ARG A 53 -12.74 -3.59 -7.62
N HIS A 54 -11.67 -3.19 -6.94
CA HIS A 54 -11.21 -3.82 -5.68
C HIS A 54 -11.65 -3.07 -4.42
N HIS A 55 -12.95 -2.77 -4.29
CA HIS A 55 -13.50 -1.97 -3.19
C HIS A 55 -13.14 -2.47 -1.78
N ALA A 56 -13.07 -3.78 -1.58
CA ALA A 56 -12.66 -4.36 -0.30
C ALA A 56 -11.20 -4.02 0.05
N ALA A 57 -10.31 -3.96 -0.95
CA ALA A 57 -8.92 -3.57 -0.74
C ALA A 57 -8.80 -2.08 -0.38
N TYR A 58 -9.64 -1.21 -0.97
CA TYR A 58 -9.62 0.22 -0.67
C TYR A 58 -9.84 0.48 0.81
N LYS A 59 -10.86 -0.17 1.40
CA LYS A 59 -11.16 -0.05 2.83
C LYS A 59 -9.95 -0.44 3.69
N VAL A 60 -9.22 -1.50 3.31
CA VAL A 60 -8.01 -1.91 4.03
C VAL A 60 -6.94 -0.82 4.00
N TYR A 61 -6.67 -0.24 2.83
CA TYR A 61 -5.67 0.81 2.69
C TYR A 61 -6.09 2.12 3.39
N GLU A 62 -7.34 2.56 3.18
CA GLU A 62 -7.91 3.76 3.78
C GLU A 62 -7.92 3.67 5.32
N MET A 63 -8.31 2.51 5.89
CA MET A 63 -8.23 2.27 7.33
C MET A 63 -6.80 2.23 7.85
N ALA A 64 -5.84 1.77 7.04
CA ALA A 64 -4.42 1.85 7.36
C ALA A 64 -3.84 3.27 7.21
N GLY A 65 -4.63 4.27 6.83
CA GLY A 65 -4.20 5.66 6.72
C GLY A 65 -3.56 6.03 5.38
N PHE A 66 -3.66 5.17 4.37
CA PHE A 66 -3.35 5.55 3.00
C PHE A 66 -4.39 6.55 2.49
N ARG A 67 -3.94 7.50 1.67
CA ARG A 67 -4.79 8.51 1.04
C ARG A 67 -4.75 8.36 -0.47
N ARG A 68 -5.91 8.49 -1.12
CA ARG A 68 -5.99 8.53 -2.58
C ARG A 68 -5.15 9.67 -3.14
N CYS A 69 -4.54 9.43 -4.28
CA CYS A 69 -3.76 10.42 -5.02
C CYS A 69 -3.87 10.18 -6.53
N GLY A 70 -3.14 10.99 -7.31
CA GLY A 70 -2.92 10.71 -8.72
C GLY A 70 -1.92 9.55 -8.93
N PRO A 71 -1.54 9.30 -10.19
CA PRO A 71 -0.58 8.26 -10.54
C PRO A 71 0.72 8.35 -9.73
N VAL A 72 1.27 7.19 -9.43
CA VAL A 72 2.52 7.03 -8.68
C VAL A 72 3.53 6.30 -9.55
N LEU A 73 4.82 6.56 -9.33
CA LEU A 73 5.90 5.96 -10.13
C LEU A 73 5.66 6.22 -11.63
N ASP A 74 5.89 5.22 -12.49
CA ASP A 74 5.73 5.33 -13.94
C ASP A 74 4.38 4.77 -14.43
N TYR A 75 3.39 4.62 -13.54
CA TYR A 75 2.08 4.10 -13.92
C TYR A 75 1.28 5.16 -14.70
N PRO A 76 0.71 4.82 -15.88
CA PRO A 76 -0.12 5.75 -16.63
C PRO A 76 -1.49 5.92 -15.99
N ASP A 77 -2.05 7.12 -16.08
CA ASP A 77 -3.45 7.37 -15.74
C ASP A 77 -4.36 6.88 -16.86
N THR A 78 -4.84 5.64 -16.74
CA THR A 78 -5.71 5.01 -17.73
C THR A 78 -7.19 5.08 -17.35
N GLY A 79 -7.52 5.65 -16.19
CA GLY A 79 -8.88 5.65 -15.63
C GLY A 79 -9.34 4.33 -14.99
N TRP A 80 -8.58 3.24 -15.17
CA TRP A 80 -8.90 1.91 -14.61
C TRP A 80 -8.16 1.59 -13.30
N SER A 81 -7.31 2.51 -12.85
CA SER A 81 -6.48 2.36 -11.67
C SER A 81 -6.82 3.40 -10.62
N VAL A 82 -6.72 2.98 -9.37
CA VAL A 82 -6.81 3.84 -8.19
C VAL A 82 -5.45 3.82 -7.51
N PHE A 83 -4.94 5.00 -7.18
CA PHE A 83 -3.63 5.17 -6.59
C PHE A 83 -3.76 5.66 -5.15
N TYR A 84 -2.87 5.16 -4.29
CA TYR A 84 -2.77 5.62 -2.91
C TYR A 84 -1.32 5.90 -2.53
N LYS A 85 -1.15 6.80 -1.57
CA LYS A 85 0.13 7.05 -0.89
C LYS A 85 -0.05 7.21 0.62
N LYS A 86 1.01 6.90 1.36
CA LYS A 86 1.10 7.11 2.81
C LYS A 86 2.55 7.48 3.19
N PRO A 87 2.79 8.61 3.86
CA PRO A 87 4.08 8.90 4.48
C PRO A 87 4.42 7.86 5.55
N ILE A 88 5.67 7.41 5.58
CA ILE A 88 6.19 6.54 6.63
C ILE A 88 7.16 7.37 7.46
N ALA A 89 6.81 7.57 8.73
CA ALA A 89 7.76 8.11 9.67
C ALA A 89 8.79 7.02 10.01
N PRO A 90 10.09 7.35 10.06
CA PRO A 90 11.06 6.42 10.63
C PRO A 90 10.63 6.09 12.07
N GLU A 91 10.92 4.87 12.50
CA GLU A 91 10.74 4.50 13.90
C GLU A 91 11.56 5.47 14.75
N ALA A 92 10.92 6.11 15.73
CA ALA A 92 11.62 7.02 16.63
C ALA A 92 12.65 6.19 17.40
N ALA A 93 13.92 6.55 17.24
CA ALA A 93 15.06 5.90 17.89
C ALA A 93 14.98 5.97 19.42
#